data_AF-A0A4P5ZIB3-F1
#
_entry.id   AF-A0A4P5ZIB3-F1
#
_cell.length_a   1.000
_cell.length_b   1.000
_cell.length_c   1.000
_cell.angle_alpha   90.00
_cell.angle_beta   90.00
_cell.angle_gamma   90.00
#
_symmetry.space_group_name_H-M   'P 1'
#
loop_
_entity.id
_entity.type
_entity.pdbx_description
1 polymer ?
#
loop_
_entity_poly.entity_id
_entity_poly.type
_entity_poly.pdbx_seq_one_letter_code
_entity_poly.pdbx_strand_id
1 'polypeptide(L)'
;MTDFLVDSNVILDVLTEDPHWFDWSSAQLADCAQTGTLHINPIIYAEVSIGFKDVTEVELVLSSSFFQRDALPYEAAFLAGQAFLQYRRRKRNRVSSSISIPSPRFNKETRFLRVGNGVKLGSIPYLMRHDG
;
A
#
# COMPACT_ATOMS: atom_id res chain seq x y z
N MET A 1 -13.67 -13.51 -11.55
CA MET A 1 -13.35 -12.68 -10.37
C MET A 1 -12.07 -11.90 -10.65
N THR A 2 -11.92 -10.71 -10.09
CA THR A 2 -10.70 -9.90 -10.22
C THR A 2 -9.82 -10.13 -8.99
N ASP A 3 -8.52 -10.27 -9.18
CA ASP A 3 -7.57 -10.37 -8.06
C ASP A 3 -6.82 -9.05 -7.89
N PHE A 4 -6.72 -8.60 -6.63
CA PHE A 4 -6.10 -7.33 -6.25
C PHE A 4 -4.96 -7.59 -5.27
N LEU A 5 -3.74 -7.18 -5.59
CA LEU A 5 -2.65 -7.16 -4.62
C LEU A 5 -2.68 -5.82 -3.87
N VAL A 6 -2.88 -5.89 -2.57
CA VAL A 6 -3.06 -4.70 -1.72
C VAL A 6 -1.69 -4.22 -1.24
N ASP A 7 -1.40 -2.93 -1.39
CA ASP A 7 -0.17 -2.32 -0.87
C ASP A 7 -0.27 -2.14 0.66
N SER A 8 0.88 -2.21 1.36
CA SER A 8 0.94 -2.05 2.81
C SER A 8 0.45 -0.66 3.24
N ASN A 9 0.68 0.38 2.45
CA ASN A 9 0.26 1.75 2.78
C ASN A 9 -1.27 1.87 2.90
N VAL A 10 -2.04 1.25 2.02
CA VAL A 10 -3.51 1.24 2.06
C VAL A 10 -4.00 0.59 3.35
N ILE A 11 -3.39 -0.54 3.73
CA ILE A 11 -3.74 -1.25 4.95
C ILE A 11 -3.40 -0.39 6.17
N LEU A 12 -2.20 0.18 6.20
CA LEU A 12 -1.73 1.04 7.29
C LEU A 12 -2.62 2.28 7.46
N ASP A 13 -3.01 2.94 6.35
CA ASP A 13 -3.89 4.11 6.39
C ASP A 13 -5.20 3.81 7.16
N VAL A 14 -5.77 2.61 6.96
CA VAL A 14 -6.99 2.18 7.66
C VAL A 14 -6.72 1.83 9.12
N LEU A 15 -5.63 1.12 9.40
CA LEU A 15 -5.30 0.69 10.76
C LEU A 15 -4.89 1.83 11.68
N THR A 16 -4.24 2.85 11.13
CA THR A 16 -3.79 4.01 11.90
C THR A 16 -4.78 5.16 11.88
N GLU A 17 -5.95 4.97 11.25
CA GLU A 17 -6.96 6.02 11.05
C GLU A 17 -6.32 7.29 10.46
N ASP A 18 -5.55 7.14 9.37
CA ASP A 18 -4.84 8.28 8.77
C ASP A 18 -5.84 9.38 8.36
N PRO A 19 -5.72 10.62 8.89
CA PRO A 19 -6.74 11.65 8.72
C PRO A 19 -6.89 12.15 7.28
N HIS A 20 -5.93 11.83 6.39
CA HIS A 20 -5.98 12.22 4.99
C HIS A 20 -6.37 11.06 4.07
N TRP A 21 -6.04 9.82 4.46
CA TRP A 21 -6.13 8.66 3.57
C TRP A 21 -7.13 7.59 4.03
N PHE A 22 -7.60 7.63 5.28
CA PHE A 22 -8.53 6.63 5.82
C PHE A 22 -9.77 6.44 4.95
N ASP A 23 -10.48 7.52 4.63
CA ASP A 23 -11.73 7.46 3.86
C ASP A 23 -11.52 6.86 2.47
N TRP A 24 -10.41 7.21 1.82
CA TRP A 24 -10.11 6.70 0.49
C TRP A 24 -9.66 5.24 0.53
N SER A 25 -8.73 4.89 1.43
CA SER A 25 -8.20 3.54 1.55
C SER A 25 -9.29 2.54 1.98
N SER A 26 -10.15 2.93 2.91
CA SER A 26 -11.29 2.10 3.34
C SER A 26 -12.31 1.88 2.22
N ALA A 27 -12.69 2.94 1.47
CA ALA A 27 -13.59 2.82 0.33
C ALA A 27 -13.02 1.89 -0.76
N GLN A 28 -11.73 2.03 -1.09
CA GLN A 28 -11.09 1.19 -2.09
C GLN A 28 -11.00 -0.27 -1.67
N LEU A 29 -10.68 -0.56 -0.40
CA LEU A 29 -10.68 -1.93 0.12
C LEU A 29 -12.09 -2.54 0.05
N ALA A 30 -13.12 -1.78 0.41
CA ALA A 30 -14.50 -2.23 0.34
C ALA A 30 -14.94 -2.54 -1.10
N ASP A 31 -14.64 -1.65 -2.05
CA ASP A 31 -14.99 -1.83 -3.47
C ASP A 31 -14.25 -3.03 -4.09
N CYS A 32 -12.96 -3.18 -3.79
CA CYS A 32 -12.18 -4.32 -4.28
C CYS A 32 -12.66 -5.64 -3.65
N ALA A 33 -12.98 -5.67 -2.36
CA ALA A 33 -13.52 -6.86 -1.68
C ALA A 33 -14.91 -7.27 -2.22
N GLN A 34 -15.73 -6.31 -2.67
CA GLN A 34 -17.02 -6.62 -3.31
C GLN A 34 -16.86 -7.21 -4.72
N THR A 35 -15.79 -6.84 -5.44
CA THR A 35 -15.62 -7.17 -6.86
C THR A 35 -14.58 -8.26 -7.12
N GLY A 36 -13.89 -8.72 -6.08
CA GLY A 36 -12.73 -9.57 -6.23
C GLY A 36 -12.11 -10.03 -4.92
N THR A 37 -10.95 -10.67 -5.06
CA THR A 37 -10.17 -11.19 -3.95
C THR A 37 -9.04 -10.22 -3.62
N LEU A 38 -8.84 -9.94 -2.34
CA LEU A 38 -7.72 -9.15 -1.86
C LEU A 38 -6.57 -10.09 -1.50
N HIS A 39 -5.39 -9.83 -2.06
CA HIS A 39 -4.18 -10.60 -1.85
C HIS A 39 -3.14 -9.76 -1.14
N ILE A 40 -2.36 -10.41 -0.29
CA ILE A 40 -1.12 -9.88 0.29
C ILE A 40 0.00 -10.89 0.08
N ASN A 41 1.24 -10.40 0.05
CA ASN A 41 2.42 -11.25 -0.01
C ASN A 41 3.24 -11.09 1.30
N PRO A 42 4.27 -11.94 1.53
CA PRO A 42 5.13 -11.85 2.70
C PRO A 42 5.81 -10.49 2.94
N ILE A 43 6.10 -9.70 1.90
CA ILE A 43 6.68 -8.35 2.06
C ILE A 43 5.63 -7.40 2.66
N ILE A 44 4.42 -7.39 2.11
CA ILE A 44 3.31 -6.57 2.62
C ILE A 44 3.00 -6.94 4.07
N TYR A 45 2.92 -8.24 4.36
CA TYR A 45 2.74 -8.72 5.74
C TYR A 45 3.85 -8.23 6.67
N ALA A 46 5.12 -8.33 6.24
CA ALA A 46 6.25 -7.90 7.03
C ALA A 46 6.29 -6.38 7.28
N GLU A 47 5.79 -5.56 6.35
CA GLU A 47 5.72 -4.11 6.55
C GLU A 47 4.61 -3.72 7.53
N VAL A 48 3.43 -4.30 7.39
CA VAL A 48 2.29 -4.03 8.29
C VAL A 48 2.60 -4.52 9.70
N SER A 49 3.29 -5.65 9.86
CA SER A 49 3.59 -6.24 11.17
C SER A 49 4.51 -5.37 12.05
N ILE A 50 5.26 -4.42 11.48
CA ILE A 50 6.15 -3.51 12.24
C ILE A 50 5.37 -2.70 13.29
N GLY A 51 4.08 -2.41 13.03
CA GLY A 51 3.22 -1.65 13.94
C GLY A 51 2.71 -2.44 15.16
N PHE A 52 2.95 -3.75 15.21
CA PHE A 52 2.34 -4.65 16.19
C PHE A 52 3.39 -5.26 17.12
N LYS A 53 2.97 -5.62 18.34
CA LYS A 53 3.85 -6.25 19.33
C LYS A 53 3.75 -7.76 19.33
N ASP A 54 2.61 -8.30 18.85
CA ASP A 54 2.31 -9.71 18.83
C ASP A 54 1.85 -10.14 17.43
N VAL A 55 2.31 -11.31 16.99
CA VAL A 55 1.87 -11.91 15.72
C VAL A 55 0.37 -12.14 15.68
N THR A 56 -0.25 -12.44 16.82
CA THR A 56 -1.69 -12.68 16.94
C THR A 56 -2.51 -11.43 16.61
N GLU A 57 -2.02 -10.24 16.96
CA GLU A 57 -2.65 -8.97 16.59
C GLU A 57 -2.60 -8.76 15.06
N VAL A 58 -1.47 -9.10 14.45
CA VAL A 58 -1.31 -9.06 12.99
C VAL A 58 -2.25 -10.05 12.31
N GLU A 59 -2.36 -11.28 12.82
CA GLU A 59 -3.24 -12.31 12.26
C GLU A 59 -4.73 -11.94 12.38
N LEU A 60 -5.13 -11.19 13.41
CA LEU A 60 -6.50 -10.67 13.55
C LEU A 60 -6.81 -9.65 12.45
N VAL A 61 -5.87 -8.74 12.20
CA VAL A 61 -6.01 -7.65 11.24
C VAL A 61 -5.85 -8.13 9.80
N LEU A 62 -4.85 -8.97 9.54
CA LEU A 62 -4.55 -9.59 8.25
C LEU A 62 -5.15 -11.00 8.17
N SER A 63 -6.38 -11.13 8.65
CA SER A 63 -7.10 -12.41 8.68
C SER A 63 -7.21 -13.02 7.29
N SER A 64 -6.99 -14.34 7.22
CA SER A 64 -7.16 -15.13 5.99
C SER A 64 -8.60 -15.14 5.46
N SER A 65 -9.58 -14.71 6.28
CA SER A 65 -10.96 -14.51 5.84
C SER A 65 -11.14 -13.26 4.97
N PHE A 66 -10.23 -12.30 5.04
CA PHE A 66 -10.30 -11.04 4.29
C PHE A 66 -9.17 -10.90 3.26
N PHE A 67 -7.98 -11.41 3.57
CA PHE A 67 -6.83 -11.40 2.66
C PHE A 67 -6.35 -12.82 2.33
N GLN A 68 -6.28 -13.13 1.03
CA GLN A 68 -5.56 -14.30 0.55
C GLN A 68 -4.05 -14.07 0.62
N ARG A 69 -3.31 -15.10 1.02
CA ARG A 69 -1.85 -15.04 1.13
C ARG A 69 -1.22 -15.67 -0.09
N ASP A 70 -0.56 -14.85 -0.88
CA ASP A 70 0.18 -15.32 -2.04
C ASP A 70 1.63 -15.59 -1.67
N ALA A 71 2.16 -16.70 -2.18
CA ALA A 71 3.60 -16.93 -2.15
C ALA A 71 4.31 -15.84 -2.98
N LEU A 72 5.48 -15.42 -2.51
CA LEU A 72 6.34 -14.52 -3.27
C LEU A 72 7.46 -15.33 -3.94
N PRO A 73 7.49 -15.44 -5.28
CA PRO A 73 8.59 -16.08 -5.99
C PRO A 73 9.93 -15.39 -5.67
N TYR A 74 11.01 -16.17 -5.61
CA TYR A 74 12.34 -15.64 -5.28
C TYR A 74 12.81 -14.56 -6.27
N GLU A 75 12.45 -14.68 -7.54
CA GLU A 75 12.75 -13.70 -8.58
C GLU A 75 12.05 -12.36 -8.30
N ALA A 76 10.78 -12.40 -7.87
CA ALA A 76 10.04 -11.21 -7.49
C ALA A 76 10.61 -10.58 -6.21
N ALA A 77 11.01 -11.39 -5.23
CA ALA A 77 11.69 -10.93 -4.03
C ALA A 77 13.03 -10.24 -4.34
N PHE A 78 13.81 -10.79 -5.28
CA PHE A 78 15.06 -10.17 -5.74
C PHE A 78 14.81 -8.79 -6.36
N LEU A 79 13.80 -8.67 -7.25
CA LEU A 79 13.43 -7.39 -7.86
C LEU A 79 12.96 -6.37 -6.82
N ALA A 80 12.16 -6.81 -5.83
CA ALA A 80 11.73 -5.95 -4.72
C ALA A 80 12.93 -5.43 -3.91
N GLY A 81 13.93 -6.28 -3.63
CA GLY A 81 15.17 -5.87 -2.98
C GLY A 81 15.96 -4.83 -3.77
N GLN A 82 16.03 -4.97 -5.10
CA GLN A 82 16.67 -4.00 -5.97
C GLN A 82 15.93 -2.65 -5.97
N ALA A 83 14.60 -2.67 -5.98
CA ALA A 83 13.78 -1.47 -5.86
C ALA A 83 13.96 -0.78 -4.50
N PHE A 84 13.97 -1.55 -3.42
CA PHE A 84 14.23 -1.06 -2.05
C PHE A 84 15.61 -0.41 -1.93
N LEU A 85 16.65 -1.01 -2.52
CA LEU A 85 18.00 -0.43 -2.53
C LEU A 85 18.04 0.92 -3.24
N GLN A 86 17.35 1.05 -4.38
CA GLN A 86 17.24 2.32 -5.09
C GLN A 86 16.49 3.37 -4.26
N TYR A 87 15.38 2.99 -3.63
CA TYR A 87 14.63 3.86 -2.73
C TYR A 87 15.51 4.38 -1.59
N ARG A 88 16.25 3.51 -0.91
CA ARG A 88 17.17 3.88 0.19
C ARG A 88 18.28 4.82 -0.28
N ARG A 89 18.84 4.60 -1.48
CA ARG A 89 19.86 5.49 -2.08
C ARG A 89 19.30 6.90 -2.31
N ARG A 90 18.07 7.01 -2.84
CA ARG A 90 17.41 8.31 -3.04
C ARG A 90 17.08 9.01 -1.71
N LYS A 91 16.69 8.26 -0.67
CA LYS A 91 16.41 8.83 0.67
C LYS A 91 17.68 9.34 1.36
N ARG A 92 18.84 8.68 1.16
CA ARG A 92 20.12 9.11 1.72
C ARG A 92 20.65 10.42 1.12
N ASN A 93 20.33 10.71 -0.14
CA ASN A 93 20.65 11.99 -0.79
C ASN A 93 19.76 13.17 -0.30
N ARG A 94 18.81 12.95 0.60
CA ARG A 94 17.99 14.02 1.22
C ARG A 94 18.49 14.47 2.60
N VAL A 95 19.56 13.86 3.12
CA VAL A 95 20.11 14.17 4.47
C VAL A 95 21.32 15.13 4.41
N SER A 96 21.67 15.65 3.23
CA SER A 96 22.63 16.75 3.10
C SER A 96 22.11 17.81 2.14
N SER A 97 22.22 19.06 2.56
CA SER A 97 21.67 20.29 1.96
C SER A 97 20.18 20.56 2.22
N SER A 98 19.97 21.57 3.06
CA SER A 98 18.74 22.34 3.20
C SER A 98 18.36 22.97 1.86
N ILE A 99 17.66 22.19 1.05
CA ILE A 99 16.87 22.63 -0.08
C ILE A 99 15.46 22.15 0.23
N SER A 100 14.49 23.05 0.18
CA SER A 100 13.07 22.71 0.29
C SER A 100 12.72 21.80 -0.87
N ILE A 101 12.82 20.49 -0.65
CA ILE A 101 12.36 19.49 -1.59
C ILE A 101 10.85 19.51 -1.45
N PRO A 102 10.08 19.84 -2.51
CA PRO A 102 8.63 19.73 -2.42
C PRO A 102 8.34 18.28 -2.03
N SER A 103 7.53 18.08 -0.98
CA SER A 103 7.07 16.76 -0.55
C SER A 103 6.76 15.96 -1.81
N PRO A 104 7.34 14.75 -1.98
CA PRO A 104 7.02 13.96 -3.15
C PRO A 104 5.50 13.83 -3.14
N ARG A 105 4.84 14.47 -4.13
CA ARG A 105 3.45 14.17 -4.43
C ARG A 105 3.47 12.69 -4.78
N PHE A 106 3.17 11.84 -3.79
CA PHE A 106 2.75 10.48 -4.05
C PHE A 106 1.55 10.63 -4.97
N ASN A 107 1.76 10.42 -6.27
CA ASN A 107 0.66 10.35 -7.19
C ASN A 107 -0.17 9.14 -6.76
N LYS A 108 -1.44 9.39 -6.47
CA LYS A 108 -2.49 8.38 -6.23
C LYS A 108 -2.52 7.21 -7.23
N GLU A 109 -1.83 7.34 -8.35
CA GLU A 109 -1.65 6.32 -9.38
C GLU A 109 -0.85 5.08 -8.91
N THR A 110 -0.09 5.14 -7.80
CA THR A 110 0.79 4.03 -7.39
C THR A 110 0.35 3.26 -6.14
N ARG A 111 -0.80 3.58 -5.52
CA ARG A 111 -1.23 2.99 -4.24
C ARG A 111 -1.93 1.62 -4.33
N PHE A 112 -2.22 1.11 -5.52
CA PHE A 112 -2.81 -0.23 -5.69
C PHE A 112 -2.17 -0.96 -6.87
N LEU A 113 -1.80 -2.23 -6.65
CA LEU A 113 -1.30 -3.11 -7.70
C LEU A 113 -2.36 -4.18 -8.00
N ARG A 114 -3.12 -4.02 -9.09
CA ARG A 114 -3.98 -5.10 -9.59
C ARG A 114 -3.12 -6.19 -10.24
N VAL A 115 -3.30 -7.45 -9.83
CA VAL A 115 -2.62 -8.60 -10.44
C VAL A 115 -3.64 -9.33 -11.32
N GLY A 116 -3.59 -9.08 -12.64
CA GLY A 116 -4.47 -9.71 -13.63
C GLY A 116 -5.12 -8.72 -14.61
N ASN A 117 -4.88 -8.94 -15.91
CA ASN A 117 -5.37 -8.21 -17.09
C ASN A 117 -5.63 -6.70 -16.87
N GLY A 118 -4.54 -5.94 -16.87
CA GLY A 118 -4.57 -4.49 -17.03
C GLY A 118 -4.68 -3.71 -15.72
N VAL A 119 -3.66 -2.93 -15.42
CA VAL A 119 -3.73 -1.84 -14.43
C VAL A 119 -4.79 -0.85 -14.94
N LYS A 120 -5.93 -0.74 -14.26
CA LYS A 120 -6.77 0.45 -14.36
C LYS A 120 -6.35 1.39 -13.23
N LEU A 121 -5.54 2.38 -13.58
CA LEU A 121 -5.34 3.58 -12.77
C LEU A 121 -6.71 4.25 -12.62
N GLY A 122 -7.27 4.22 -11.42
CA GLY A 122 -8.48 4.99 -11.09
C GLY A 122 -8.11 6.47 -10.98
N SER A 123 -8.18 7.20 -12.08
CA SER A 123 -7.94 8.65 -12.12
C SER A 123 -9.24 9.42 -11.93
N ILE A 124 -9.53 9.94 -10.73
CA ILE A 124 -10.57 10.98 -10.54
C ILE A 124 -10.12 12.01 -9.47
N PRO A 125 -10.42 13.32 -9.60
CA PRO A 125 -9.82 14.39 -8.80
C PRO A 125 -10.64 14.64 -7.53
N TYR A 126 -10.00 14.52 -6.36
CA TYR A 126 -10.54 15.17 -5.17
C TYR A 126 -10.16 16.65 -5.27
N LEU A 127 -11.07 17.43 -5.82
CA LEU A 127 -11.01 18.88 -5.83
C LEU A 127 -11.06 19.35 -4.37
N MET A 128 -10.11 20.22 -4.01
CA MET A 128 -10.20 21.10 -2.85
C MET A 128 -11.66 21.54 -2.61
N ARG A 129 -12.23 21.15 -1.48
CA ARG A 129 -13.30 21.90 -0.81
C ARG A 129 -12.94 22.03 0.66
N HIS A 130 -11.95 22.88 0.92
CA HIS A 130 -12.05 23.77 2.07
C HIS A 130 -12.65 25.05 1.54
N ASP A 131 -13.96 25.20 1.67
CA ASP A 131 -14.66 26.47 1.78
C ASP A 131 -15.98 26.18 2.50
N GLY A 132 -16.08 26.76 3.70
CA GLY A 132 -17.15 26.57 4.68
C GLY A 132 -16.64 26.93 6.07
#